data_AF-A0A419SQ77-F1
#
_entry.id   AF-A0A419SQ77-F1
#
_cell.length_a   1.000
_cell.length_b   1.000
_cell.length_c   1.000
_cell.angle_alpha   90.00
_cell.angle_beta   90.00
_cell.angle_gamma   90.00
#
_symmetry.space_group_name_H-M   'P 1'
#
loop_
_entity.id
_entity.type
_entity.pdbx_description
1 polymer ?
#
loop_
_entity_poly.entity_id
_entity_poly.type
_entity_poly.pdbx_seq_one_letter_code
_entity_poly.pdbx_strand_id
1 'polypeptide(L)'
;MKVRGVGQGAPVRNTRSDKKERVQSYVSSDDKQKLNRLARSCNTTESELVNEVLSYFLNHPDFINWIQDRHGVTKEDPFRIVPINDEGKLIY
;
A
#
# COMPACT_ATOMS: atom_id res chain seq x y z
N MET A 1 14.55 -6.61 57.05
CA MET A 1 14.56 -5.60 55.98
C MET A 1 14.33 -6.33 54.66
N LYS A 2 13.18 -6.14 54.00
CA LYS A 2 12.70 -6.94 52.86
C LYS A 2 13.12 -6.26 51.56
N VAL A 3 14.07 -6.85 50.83
CA VAL A 3 14.50 -6.35 49.51
C VAL A 3 13.41 -6.65 48.47
N ARG A 4 12.91 -5.60 47.83
CA ARG A 4 11.92 -5.67 46.74
C ARG A 4 12.64 -6.01 45.44
N GLY A 5 12.16 -7.04 44.75
CA GLY A 5 12.68 -7.49 43.46
C GLY A 5 12.55 -6.42 42.39
N VAL A 6 13.61 -6.30 41.59
CA VAL A 6 13.72 -5.43 40.42
C VAL A 6 12.70 -5.87 39.38
N GLY A 7 11.85 -4.95 38.95
CA GLY A 7 10.84 -5.19 37.91
C GLY A 7 11.49 -5.64 36.61
N GLN A 8 11.01 -6.76 36.08
CA GLN A 8 11.36 -7.26 34.75
C GLN A 8 10.98 -6.20 33.71
N GLY A 9 11.95 -5.86 32.84
CA GLY A 9 11.77 -4.91 31.75
C GLY A 9 10.57 -5.28 30.88
N ALA A 10 9.79 -4.27 30.49
CA ALA A 10 8.67 -4.45 29.58
C ALA A 10 9.16 -5.15 28.30
N PRO A 11 8.41 -6.14 27.76
CA PRO A 11 8.78 -6.78 26.52
C PRO A 11 8.78 -5.74 25.40
N VAL A 12 9.95 -5.52 24.79
CA VAL A 12 10.07 -4.72 23.57
C VAL A 12 9.27 -5.44 22.50
N ARG A 13 8.11 -4.87 22.15
CA ARG A 13 7.24 -5.42 21.10
C ARG A 13 7.98 -5.30 19.77
N ASN A 14 8.47 -6.43 19.24
CA ASN A 14 8.97 -6.49 17.88
C ASN A 14 7.84 -6.11 16.92
N THR A 15 7.92 -4.91 16.34
CA THR A 15 7.07 -4.52 15.21
C THR A 15 7.46 -5.41 14.04
N ARG A 16 6.64 -6.44 13.76
CA ARG A 16 6.84 -7.26 12.56
C ARG A 16 6.69 -6.34 11.35
N SER A 17 7.75 -6.22 10.54
CA SER A 17 7.76 -5.39 9.34
C SER A 17 6.72 -5.83 8.31
N ASP A 18 6.34 -7.11 8.32
CA ASP A 18 5.38 -7.69 7.37
C ASP A 18 3.91 -7.47 7.74
N LYS A 19 3.63 -6.66 8.77
CA LYS A 19 2.25 -6.39 9.16
C LYS A 19 1.58 -5.56 8.05
N LYS A 20 0.78 -6.23 7.23
CA LYS A 20 -0.08 -5.58 6.23
C LYS A 20 -1.23 -4.84 6.93
N GLU A 21 -1.47 -3.60 6.53
CA GLU A 21 -2.64 -2.83 6.94
C GLU A 21 -3.80 -3.11 5.97
N ARG A 22 -5.02 -3.29 6.50
CA ARG A 22 -6.17 -3.65 5.69
C ARG A 22 -6.79 -2.39 5.06
N VAL A 23 -6.79 -2.33 3.74
CA VAL A 23 -7.59 -1.35 2.99
C VAL A 23 -8.93 -2.00 2.62
N GLN A 24 -10.05 -1.34 2.94
CA GLN A 24 -11.38 -1.78 2.51
C GLN A 24 -11.78 -1.04 1.23
N SER A 25 -11.99 -1.77 0.14
CA SER A 25 -12.46 -1.23 -1.13
C SER A 25 -13.70 -1.98 -1.61
N TYR A 26 -14.68 -1.24 -2.12
CA TYR A 26 -15.81 -1.79 -2.85
C TYR A 26 -15.50 -1.72 -4.35
N VAL A 27 -15.65 -2.85 -5.04
CA VAL A 27 -15.44 -2.98 -6.48
C VAL A 27 -16.74 -3.38 -7.15
N SER A 28 -16.94 -2.94 -8.40
CA SER A 28 -18.10 -3.34 -9.18
C SER A 28 -18.07 -4.85 -9.47
N SER A 29 -19.24 -5.44 -9.73
CA SER A 29 -19.32 -6.87 -10.09
C SER A 29 -18.52 -7.18 -11.37
N ASP A 30 -18.53 -6.27 -12.34
CA ASP A 30 -17.79 -6.39 -13.60
C ASP A 30 -16.27 -6.38 -13.37
N ASP A 31 -15.77 -5.42 -12.58
CA ASP A 31 -14.33 -5.35 -12.26
C ASP A 31 -13.88 -6.56 -11.46
N LYS A 32 -14.72 -7.06 -10.55
CA LYS A 32 -14.46 -8.29 -9.81
C LYS A 32 -14.34 -9.50 -10.73
N GLN A 33 -15.21 -9.62 -11.74
CA GLN A 33 -15.13 -10.70 -12.72
C GLN A 33 -13.85 -10.62 -13.55
N LYS A 34 -13.44 -9.42 -13.98
CA LYS A 34 -12.18 -9.20 -14.70
C LYS A 34 -10.97 -9.57 -13.84
N LEU A 35 -10.94 -9.12 -12.58
CA LEU A 35 -9.90 -9.46 -11.61
C LEU A 35 -9.82 -10.97 -11.38
N ASN A 36 -10.95 -11.64 -11.18
CA ASN A 36 -10.98 -13.08 -10.96
C ASN A 36 -10.43 -13.86 -12.16
N ARG A 37 -10.81 -13.45 -13.37
CA ARG A 37 -10.32 -14.07 -14.60
C ARG A 37 -8.81 -13.90 -14.76
N LEU A 38 -8.29 -12.70 -14.47
CA LEU A 38 -6.86 -12.42 -14.54
C LEU A 38 -6.07 -13.19 -13.47
N ALA A 39 -6.59 -13.24 -12.24
CA ALA A 39 -5.97 -13.99 -11.14
C ALA A 39 -5.87 -15.49 -11.48
N ARG A 40 -6.93 -16.06 -12.07
CA ARG A 40 -6.94 -17.44 -12.56
C ARG A 40 -5.91 -17.67 -13.66
N SER A 41 -5.77 -16.76 -14.63
CA SER A 41 -4.76 -16.91 -15.68
C SER A 41 -3.32 -16.82 -15.14
N CYS A 42 -3.10 -16.05 -14.08
CA CYS A 42 -1.80 -15.89 -13.44
C CYS A 42 -1.55 -16.92 -12.32
N ASN A 43 -2.48 -17.86 -12.09
CA ASN A 43 -2.42 -18.85 -11.02
C ASN A 43 -2.16 -18.24 -9.61
N THR A 44 -2.86 -17.14 -9.31
CA THR A 44 -2.79 -16.42 -8.03
C THR A 44 -4.18 -16.15 -7.46
N THR A 45 -4.27 -15.70 -6.21
CA THR A 45 -5.54 -15.28 -5.61
C THR A 45 -5.91 -13.86 -6.02
N GLU A 46 -7.21 -13.55 -6.00
CA GLU A 46 -7.72 -12.20 -6.27
C GLU A 46 -7.09 -11.15 -5.35
N SER A 47 -6.90 -11.49 -4.07
CA SER A 47 -6.30 -10.60 -3.08
C SER A 47 -4.81 -10.35 -3.32
N GLU A 48 -4.05 -11.37 -3.74
CA GLU A 48 -2.63 -11.20 -4.09
C GLU A 48 -2.48 -10.33 -5.33
N LEU A 49 -3.29 -10.59 -6.37
CA LEU A 49 -3.28 -9.80 -7.59
C LEU A 49 -3.62 -8.32 -7.32
N VAL A 50 -4.64 -8.05 -6.49
CA VAL A 50 -4.99 -6.66 -6.13
C VAL A 50 -3.84 -5.97 -5.41
N ASN A 51 -3.14 -6.65 -4.49
CA ASN A 51 -1.97 -6.08 -3.82
C ASN A 51 -0.84 -5.80 -4.81
N GLU A 52 -0.60 -6.70 -5.77
CA GLU A 52 0.43 -6.53 -6.80
C GLU A 52 0.11 -5.35 -7.73
N VAL A 53 -1.12 -5.30 -8.24
CA VAL A 53 -1.59 -4.20 -9.09
C VAL A 53 -1.53 -2.86 -8.36
N LEU A 54 -1.95 -2.82 -7.09
CA LEU A 54 -1.87 -1.60 -6.28
C LEU A 54 -0.42 -1.17 -6.07
N SER A 55 0.47 -2.10 -5.74
CA SER A 55 1.91 -1.83 -5.60
C SER A 55 2.48 -1.27 -6.91
N TYR A 56 2.14 -1.88 -8.05
CA TYR A 56 2.60 -1.42 -9.36
C TYR A 56 2.09 -0.01 -9.67
N PHE A 57 0.80 0.24 -9.44
CA PHE A 57 0.18 1.55 -9.63
C PHE A 57 0.85 2.63 -8.77
N LEU A 58 1.18 2.29 -7.52
CA LEU A 58 1.86 3.18 -6.58
C LEU A 58 3.38 3.27 -6.77
N ASN A 59 3.98 2.59 -7.75
CA ASN A 59 5.41 2.70 -8.04
C ASN A 59 5.69 3.32 -9.43
N HIS A 60 4.65 3.75 -10.14
CA HIS A 60 4.75 4.31 -11.48
C HIS A 60 4.25 5.77 -11.49
N PRO A 61 5.13 6.77 -11.73
CA PRO A 61 4.78 8.19 -11.74
C PRO A 61 3.59 8.54 -12.62
N ASP A 62 3.46 7.86 -13.76
CA ASP A 62 2.41 8.14 -14.74
C ASP A 62 1.02 7.87 -14.17
N PHE A 63 0.86 6.80 -13.38
CA PHE A 63 -0.40 6.48 -12.72
C PHE A 63 -0.73 7.46 -11.59
N ILE A 64 0.30 7.89 -10.84
CA ILE A 64 0.15 8.91 -9.80
C ILE A 64 -0.25 10.26 -10.38
N ASN A 65 0.37 10.68 -11.48
CA ASN A 65 -0.01 11.89 -12.19
C ASN A 65 -1.43 11.76 -12.76
N TRP A 66 -1.72 10.65 -13.44
CA TRP A 66 -3.03 10.40 -14.04
C TRP A 66 -4.16 10.41 -13.00
N ILE A 67 -4.00 9.79 -11.84
CA ILE A 67 -5.04 9.76 -10.81
C ILE A 67 -5.25 11.14 -10.19
N GLN A 68 -4.18 11.90 -9.94
CA GLN A 68 -4.26 13.27 -9.44
C GLN A 68 -4.97 14.18 -10.43
N ASP A 69 -4.63 14.08 -11.72
CA ASP A 69 -5.26 14.87 -12.78
C ASP A 69 -6.75 14.51 -12.93
N ARG A 70 -7.10 13.21 -12.84
CA ARG A 70 -8.50 12.73 -12.85
C ARG A 70 -9.32 13.29 -11.69
N HIS A 71 -8.69 13.54 -10.55
CA HIS A 71 -9.33 14.15 -9.38
C HIS A 71 -9.21 15.68 -9.35
N GLY A 72 -8.62 16.30 -10.38
CA GLY A 72 -8.54 17.76 -10.51
C GLY A 72 -7.50 18.42 -9.61
N VAL A 73 -6.52 17.66 -9.10
CA VAL A 73 -5.42 18.20 -8.29
C VAL A 73 -4.52 19.03 -9.20
N THR A 74 -4.47 20.35 -9.02
CA THR A 74 -3.68 21.23 -9.89
C THR A 74 -2.19 21.18 -9.54
N LYS A 75 -1.33 21.74 -10.40
CA LYS A 75 0.13 21.75 -10.16
C LYS A 75 0.54 22.64 -9.00
N GLU A 76 -0.30 23.59 -8.65
CA GLU A 76 -0.13 24.54 -7.56
C GLU A 76 -0.69 24.01 -6.22
N ASP A 77 -1.39 22.86 -6.25
CA ASP A 77 -1.94 22.26 -5.05
C ASP A 77 -0.80 21.78 -4.13
N PRO A 78 -0.73 22.26 -2.87
CA PRO A 78 0.33 21.89 -1.95
C PRO A 78 0.31 20.40 -1.56
N PHE A 79 -0.79 19.69 -1.79
CA PHE A 79 -0.92 18.26 -1.55
C PHE A 79 -0.65 17.43 -2.81
N ARG A 80 -0.32 18.07 -3.94
CA ARG A 80 0.06 17.33 -5.14
C ARG A 80 1.35 16.56 -4.86
N ILE A 81 1.25 15.25 -5.00
CA ILE A 81 2.36 14.33 -4.92
C ILE A 81 3.21 14.48 -6.18
N VAL A 82 4.48 14.87 -5.99
CA VAL A 82 5.49 14.92 -7.05
C VAL A 82 6.41 13.70 -6.86
N PRO A 83 6.21 12.62 -7.61
CA PRO A 83 7.05 11.43 -7.46
C PRO A 83 8.50 11.76 -7.82
N ILE A 84 9.41 11.57 -6.86
CA ILE A 84 10.86 11.68 -7.09
C ILE A 84 11.41 10.27 -7.23
N ASN A 85 12.10 10.01 -8.34
CA ASN A 85 12.83 8.78 -8.52
C ASN A 85 14.21 8.93 -7.87
N ASP A 86 14.39 8.26 -6.73
CA ASP A 86 15.67 8.19 -6.02
C ASP A 86 16.18 6.75 -6.10
N GLU A 87 17.29 6.55 -6.81
CA GLU A 87 17.94 5.25 -7.01
C GLU A 87 17.00 4.10 -7.46
N GLY A 88 15.98 4.41 -8.27
CA GLY A 88 15.02 3.42 -8.78
C GLY A 88 13.85 3.13 -7.84
N LYS A 89 13.72 3.87 -6.73
CA LYS A 89 12.56 3.85 -5.85
C LYS A 89 11.80 5.17 -5.96
N LEU A 90 10.47 5.07 -6.03
CA LEU A 90 9.62 6.25 -5.93
C LEU A 90 9.53 6.68 -4.47
N ILE A 91 9.92 7.93 -4.21
CA ILE A 91 9.74 8.60 -2.93
C ILE A 91 8.67 9.69 -3.13
N TYR A 92 7.80 9.83 -2.13
CA TYR A 92 6.69 10.78 -2.05
C TYR A 92 6.86 11.70 -0.85
#